data_AF-X6G089-F1
#
_entry.id   AF-X6G089-F1
#
_cell.length_a   1.000
_cell.length_b   1.000
_cell.length_c   1.000
_cell.angle_alpha   90.00
_cell.angle_beta   90.00
_cell.angle_gamma   90.00
#
_symmetry.space_group_name_H-M   'P 1'
#
loop_
_entity.id
_entity.type
_entity.pdbx_description
1 polymer ?
#
loop_
_entity_poly.entity_id
_entity_poly.type
_entity_poly.pdbx_seq_one_letter_code
_entity_poly.pdbx_strand_id
1 'polypeptide(L)'
;MQQIATIPAIIEQHVEDAAFLWHRRAKEIDGPVMGAFDIGRIDQRLDANLDGLFAAGQAAWDLAAARFADYQEPPELFLLGALAFEWQSAPAIKFVLESAGPLGKRGLSALSGAVARSSPDRLKPFVARWLDSPVAMERALGVGALHHHSVNPGPRLAQLLTDRDAEVRRRALKLAGALRRRDVVGEVAACLQARGADERLEAAVAACLLGEARLAQPVLDKMLVSHPKLAGAAMEIRLLTTPSIAAQSWWQQFASSPATRQVAVATSGLLGDKTIVPWLIEKMQSPELAYAAGLALRDLIEIDFNDTDVFVTDAAKLGPEFETIEATPLPSASQAQAWWDNGRGPARFEKFQSMRRLKVDAIRGALANAEIALTNWRRSQPIPAWM
;
A
#
# COMPACT_ATOMS: atom_id res chain seq x y z
N MET A 1 -16.59 -29.38 -19.34
CA MET A 1 -16.68 -28.91 -17.94
C MET A 1 -17.87 -29.62 -17.32
N GLN A 2 -17.68 -30.38 -16.24
CA GLN A 2 -18.82 -30.95 -15.50
C GLN A 2 -19.64 -29.79 -14.92
N GLN A 3 -20.95 -29.77 -15.19
CA GLN A 3 -21.87 -28.82 -14.56
C GLN A 3 -21.99 -29.21 -13.08
N ILE A 4 -21.25 -28.51 -12.23
CA ILE A 4 -21.46 -28.57 -10.78
C ILE A 4 -22.81 -27.89 -10.53
N ALA A 5 -23.69 -28.52 -9.75
CA ALA A 5 -24.93 -27.89 -9.33
C ALA A 5 -24.61 -26.62 -8.53
N THR A 6 -24.96 -25.45 -9.09
CA THR A 6 -24.72 -24.14 -8.47
C THR A 6 -25.94 -23.70 -7.69
N ILE A 7 -25.75 -23.16 -6.49
CA ILE A 7 -26.79 -22.47 -5.72
C ILE A 7 -26.55 -20.96 -5.88
N PRO A 8 -27.38 -20.21 -6.64
CA PRO A 8 -27.11 -18.81 -6.98
C PRO A 8 -26.85 -17.92 -5.76
N ALA A 9 -27.61 -18.09 -4.68
CA ALA A 9 -27.42 -17.31 -3.45
C ALA A 9 -26.04 -17.51 -2.80
N ILE A 10 -25.45 -18.71 -2.91
CA ILE A 10 -24.10 -18.98 -2.38
C ILE A 10 -23.05 -18.28 -3.25
N ILE A 11 -23.23 -18.29 -4.57
CA ILE A 11 -22.31 -17.61 -5.49
C ILE A 11 -22.39 -16.10 -5.28
N GLU A 12 -23.59 -15.54 -5.13
CA GLU A 12 -23.78 -14.13 -4.82
C GLU A 12 -23.02 -13.75 -3.55
N GLN A 13 -23.16 -14.53 -2.47
CA GLN A 13 -22.40 -14.33 -1.25
C GLN A 13 -20.88 -14.36 -1.49
N HIS A 14 -20.37 -15.33 -2.26
CA HIS A 14 -18.95 -15.37 -2.61
C HIS A 14 -18.49 -14.12 -3.39
N VAL A 15 -19.32 -13.58 -4.28
CA VAL A 15 -19.04 -12.33 -5.00
C VAL A 15 -18.97 -11.17 -4.00
N GLU A 16 -19.94 -11.02 -3.10
CA GLU A 16 -19.93 -9.91 -2.12
C GLU A 16 -18.72 -9.99 -1.19
N ASP A 17 -18.48 -11.18 -0.61
CA ASP A 17 -17.42 -11.40 0.36
C ASP A 17 -16.04 -11.21 -0.26
N ALA A 18 -15.80 -11.71 -1.48
CA ALA A 18 -14.53 -11.53 -2.15
C ALA A 18 -14.24 -10.05 -2.49
N ALA A 19 -15.24 -9.30 -2.97
CA ALA A 19 -15.11 -7.87 -3.23
C ALA A 19 -14.78 -7.10 -1.94
N PHE A 20 -15.54 -7.36 -0.88
CA PHE A 20 -15.35 -6.74 0.43
C PHE A 20 -13.96 -7.04 1.01
N LEU A 21 -13.54 -8.31 0.99
CA LEU A 21 -12.26 -8.75 1.54
C LEU A 21 -11.08 -8.14 0.77
N TRP A 22 -11.15 -8.08 -0.56
CA TRP A 22 -10.12 -7.40 -1.34
C TRP A 22 -10.06 -5.91 -1.04
N HIS A 23 -11.20 -5.23 -0.94
CA HIS A 23 -11.25 -3.81 -0.58
C HIS A 23 -10.60 -3.55 0.78
N ARG A 24 -10.95 -4.36 1.78
CA ARG A 24 -10.37 -4.30 3.13
C ARG A 24 -8.86 -4.55 3.09
N ARG A 25 -8.42 -5.58 2.37
CA ARG A 25 -6.99 -5.88 2.19
C ARG A 25 -6.23 -4.71 1.57
N ALA A 26 -6.76 -4.14 0.49
CA ALA A 26 -6.11 -3.03 -0.23
C ALA A 26 -5.93 -1.79 0.66
N LYS A 27 -6.86 -1.54 1.58
CA LYS A 27 -6.77 -0.45 2.57
C LYS A 27 -5.69 -0.70 3.63
N GLU A 28 -5.55 -1.95 4.09
CA GLU A 28 -4.73 -2.28 5.27
C GLU A 28 -3.33 -2.83 4.95
N ILE A 29 -3.04 -3.22 3.70
CA ILE A 29 -1.77 -3.88 3.32
C ILE A 29 -0.51 -3.02 3.52
N ASP A 30 -0.65 -1.71 3.59
CA ASP A 30 0.42 -0.76 3.95
C ASP A 30 0.00 0.10 5.17
N GLY A 31 -1.06 -0.32 5.88
CA GLY A 31 -1.74 0.42 6.95
C GLY A 31 -1.14 0.19 8.34
N PRO A 32 -1.45 1.07 9.31
CA PRO A 32 -0.86 1.06 10.65
C PRO A 32 -1.60 0.15 11.65
N VAL A 33 -2.75 -0.42 11.26
CA VAL A 33 -3.67 -1.10 12.20
C VAL A 33 -3.43 -2.60 12.24
N MET A 34 -3.34 -3.25 11.08
CA MET A 34 -3.23 -4.71 10.96
C MET A 34 -1.79 -5.18 10.85
N GLY A 35 -1.51 -6.36 11.38
CA GLY A 35 -0.25 -7.07 11.18
C GLY A 35 -0.32 -8.10 10.04
N ALA A 36 0.79 -8.77 9.77
CA ALA A 36 0.87 -9.80 8.72
C ALA A 36 -0.10 -10.98 8.94
N PHE A 37 -0.36 -11.33 10.21
CA PHE A 37 -1.31 -12.38 10.56
C PHE A 37 -2.75 -12.01 10.18
N ASP A 38 -3.19 -10.78 10.49
CA ASP A 38 -4.53 -10.31 10.13
C ASP A 38 -4.75 -10.26 8.62
N ILE A 39 -3.75 -9.77 7.88
CA ILE A 39 -3.75 -9.80 6.42
C ILE A 39 -3.80 -11.23 5.90
N GLY A 40 -3.06 -12.16 6.51
CA GLY A 40 -3.12 -13.58 6.17
C GLY A 40 -4.53 -14.16 6.31
N ARG A 41 -5.29 -13.78 7.34
CA ARG A 41 -6.69 -14.22 7.53
C ARG A 41 -7.61 -13.65 6.47
N ILE A 42 -7.41 -12.39 6.09
CA ILE A 42 -8.15 -11.78 4.97
C ILE A 42 -7.83 -12.51 3.67
N ASP A 43 -6.55 -12.78 3.42
CA ASP A 43 -6.09 -13.47 2.21
C ASP A 43 -6.66 -14.89 2.10
N GLN A 44 -6.61 -15.66 3.18
CA GLN A 44 -7.18 -17.02 3.22
C GLN A 44 -8.68 -17.03 2.91
N ARG A 45 -9.43 -16.10 3.50
CA ARG A 45 -10.88 -15.97 3.22
C ARG A 45 -11.14 -15.50 1.80
N LEU A 46 -10.32 -14.60 1.28
CA LEU A 46 -10.44 -14.12 -0.09
C LEU A 46 -10.17 -15.26 -1.08
N ASP A 47 -9.11 -16.05 -0.86
CA ASP A 47 -8.81 -17.23 -1.67
C ASP A 47 -9.95 -18.24 -1.65
N ALA A 48 -10.50 -18.56 -0.48
CA ALA A 48 -11.62 -19.49 -0.36
C ALA A 48 -12.86 -19.03 -1.15
N ASN A 49 -13.17 -17.73 -1.15
CA ASN A 49 -14.27 -17.20 -1.96
C ASN A 49 -13.94 -17.24 -3.45
N LEU A 50 -12.72 -16.86 -3.86
CA LEU A 50 -12.29 -16.92 -5.25
C LEU A 50 -12.32 -18.37 -5.78
N ASP A 51 -11.88 -19.35 -5.01
CA ASP A 51 -11.93 -20.77 -5.38
C ASP A 51 -13.38 -21.23 -5.63
N GLY A 52 -14.33 -20.82 -4.77
CA GLY A 52 -15.76 -21.04 -4.97
C GLY A 52 -16.28 -20.44 -6.28
N LEU A 53 -15.86 -19.20 -6.60
CA LEU A 53 -16.23 -18.53 -7.85
C LEU A 53 -15.60 -19.20 -9.07
N PHE A 54 -14.34 -19.63 -8.99
CA PHE A 54 -13.65 -20.36 -10.06
C PHE A 54 -14.35 -21.69 -10.37
N ALA A 55 -14.81 -22.40 -9.35
CA ALA A 55 -15.58 -23.64 -9.49
C ALA A 55 -16.96 -23.43 -10.10
N ALA A 56 -17.62 -22.29 -9.81
CA ALA A 56 -18.94 -21.97 -10.32
C ALA A 56 -18.97 -21.54 -11.81
N GLY A 57 -17.82 -21.22 -12.39
CA GLY A 57 -17.69 -20.94 -13.83
C GLY A 57 -18.58 -19.79 -14.31
N GLN A 58 -19.32 -20.01 -15.40
CA GLN A 58 -20.14 -18.97 -16.04
C GLN A 58 -21.15 -18.32 -15.07
N ALA A 59 -21.71 -19.07 -14.12
CA ALA A 59 -22.65 -18.52 -13.14
C ALA A 59 -21.99 -17.44 -12.25
N ALA A 60 -20.72 -17.63 -11.87
CA ALA A 60 -19.96 -16.61 -11.14
C ALA A 60 -19.67 -15.39 -12.01
N TRP A 61 -19.35 -15.59 -13.29
CA TRP A 61 -19.17 -14.47 -14.23
C TRP A 61 -20.42 -13.63 -14.35
N ASP A 62 -21.57 -14.25 -14.59
CA ASP A 62 -22.83 -13.56 -14.83
C ASP A 62 -23.25 -12.74 -13.59
N LEU A 63 -23.12 -13.30 -12.39
CA LEU A 63 -23.40 -12.59 -11.14
C LEU A 63 -22.40 -11.46 -10.85
N ALA A 64 -21.10 -11.70 -11.06
CA ALA A 64 -20.08 -10.65 -10.89
C ALA A 64 -20.26 -9.51 -11.90
N ALA A 65 -20.63 -9.83 -13.14
CA ALA A 65 -20.88 -8.85 -14.19
C ALA A 65 -22.16 -8.05 -13.93
N ALA A 66 -23.23 -8.69 -13.47
CA ALA A 66 -24.44 -8.02 -13.02
C ALA A 66 -24.15 -7.05 -11.87
N ARG A 67 -23.40 -7.50 -10.86
CA ARG A 67 -23.00 -6.64 -9.73
C ARG A 67 -22.14 -5.46 -10.18
N PHE A 68 -21.19 -5.65 -11.09
CA PHE A 68 -20.39 -4.55 -11.65
C PHE A 68 -21.24 -3.57 -12.47
N ALA A 69 -22.29 -4.04 -13.13
CA ALA A 69 -23.23 -3.16 -13.84
C ALA A 69 -23.98 -2.24 -12.88
N ASP A 70 -24.36 -2.74 -11.70
CA ASP A 70 -25.00 -1.95 -10.64
C ASP A 70 -23.99 -1.05 -9.90
N TYR A 71 -22.77 -1.56 -9.69
CA TYR A 71 -21.70 -0.90 -8.93
C TYR A 71 -20.39 -0.92 -9.73
N GLN A 72 -20.15 0.12 -10.51
CA GLN A 72 -18.92 0.29 -11.31
C GLN A 72 -17.73 0.70 -10.43
N GLU A 73 -17.38 -0.15 -9.49
CA GLU A 73 -16.41 0.13 -8.44
C GLU A 73 -15.19 -0.82 -8.52
N PRO A 74 -14.03 -0.42 -7.97
CA PRO A 74 -12.81 -1.23 -8.05
C PRO A 74 -12.91 -2.66 -7.51
N PRO A 75 -13.62 -2.94 -6.39
CA PRO A 75 -13.75 -4.30 -5.88
C PRO A 75 -14.43 -5.26 -6.86
N GLU A 76 -15.51 -4.83 -7.49
CA GLU A 76 -16.26 -5.61 -8.48
C GLU A 76 -15.42 -5.86 -9.74
N LEU A 77 -14.69 -4.83 -10.22
CA LEU A 77 -13.77 -4.99 -11.34
C LEU A 77 -12.58 -5.89 -11.01
N PHE A 78 -12.09 -5.88 -9.77
CA PHE A 78 -11.04 -6.80 -9.32
C PHE A 78 -11.51 -8.26 -9.45
N LEU A 79 -12.74 -8.57 -9.05
CA LEU A 79 -13.29 -9.93 -9.16
C LEU A 79 -13.40 -10.37 -10.60
N LEU A 80 -13.98 -9.53 -11.47
CA LEU A 80 -14.06 -9.81 -12.90
C LEU A 80 -12.66 -10.04 -13.50
N GLY A 81 -11.68 -9.22 -13.09
CA GLY A 81 -10.28 -9.41 -13.49
C GLY A 81 -9.71 -10.75 -13.04
N ALA A 82 -9.95 -11.16 -11.79
CA ALA A 82 -9.47 -12.43 -11.25
C ALA A 82 -10.07 -13.63 -12.02
N LEU A 83 -11.38 -13.61 -12.27
CA LEU A 83 -12.07 -14.62 -13.08
C LEU A 83 -11.54 -14.66 -14.53
N ALA A 84 -11.41 -13.50 -15.17
CA ALA A 84 -10.94 -13.38 -16.54
C ALA A 84 -9.52 -13.94 -16.72
N PHE A 85 -8.61 -13.65 -15.78
CA PHE A 85 -7.24 -14.15 -15.82
C PHE A 85 -7.13 -15.62 -15.47
N GLU A 86 -7.92 -16.13 -14.51
CA GLU A 86 -7.89 -17.55 -14.15
C GLU A 86 -8.34 -18.44 -15.32
N TRP A 87 -9.43 -18.07 -15.99
CA TRP A 87 -9.95 -18.84 -17.13
C TRP A 87 -9.26 -18.50 -18.46
N GLN A 88 -8.37 -17.52 -18.49
CA GLN A 88 -7.66 -17.05 -19.69
C GLN A 88 -8.62 -16.73 -20.86
N SER A 89 -9.83 -16.26 -20.55
CA SER A 89 -10.88 -16.00 -21.52
C SER A 89 -10.62 -14.67 -22.23
N ALA A 90 -10.24 -14.71 -23.50
CA ALA A 90 -9.94 -13.50 -24.28
C ALA A 90 -11.10 -12.49 -24.33
N PRO A 91 -12.39 -12.89 -24.48
CA PRO A 91 -13.52 -11.97 -24.38
C PRO A 91 -13.65 -11.32 -23.00
N ALA A 92 -13.49 -12.11 -21.92
CA ALA A 92 -13.56 -11.62 -20.55
C ALA A 92 -12.42 -10.63 -20.24
N ILE A 93 -11.20 -10.94 -20.67
CA ILE A 93 -10.03 -10.09 -20.51
C ILE A 93 -10.23 -8.77 -21.27
N LYS A 94 -10.73 -8.82 -22.50
CA LYS A 94 -11.07 -7.62 -23.26
C LYS A 94 -12.10 -6.76 -22.52
N PHE A 95 -13.17 -7.38 -22.03
CA PHE A 95 -14.21 -6.69 -21.26
C PHE A 95 -13.63 -5.95 -20.06
N VAL A 96 -12.85 -6.62 -19.19
CA VAL A 96 -12.32 -5.98 -17.98
C VAL A 96 -11.31 -4.88 -18.30
N LEU A 97 -10.51 -5.01 -19.36
CA LEU A 97 -9.61 -3.96 -19.84
C LEU A 97 -10.38 -2.73 -20.33
N GLU A 98 -11.47 -2.93 -21.08
CA GLU A 98 -12.34 -1.84 -21.55
C GLU A 98 -13.08 -1.18 -20.38
N SER A 99 -13.56 -1.95 -19.40
CA SER A 99 -14.22 -1.45 -18.19
C SER A 99 -13.29 -0.69 -17.24
N ALA A 100 -11.99 -1.01 -17.23
CA ALA A 100 -11.02 -0.31 -16.39
C ALA A 100 -10.73 1.12 -16.88
N GLY A 101 -10.88 1.39 -18.18
CA GLY A 101 -10.55 2.68 -18.80
C GLY A 101 -11.32 3.85 -18.18
N PRO A 102 -12.67 3.81 -18.14
CA PRO A 102 -13.49 4.85 -17.50
C PRO A 102 -13.19 5.08 -16.01
N LEU A 103 -12.74 4.05 -15.28
CA LEU A 103 -12.36 4.16 -13.86
C LEU A 103 -10.94 4.71 -13.63
N GLY A 104 -10.17 4.92 -14.70
CA GLY A 104 -8.83 5.50 -14.65
C GLY A 104 -7.89 4.78 -13.68
N LYS A 105 -7.24 5.54 -12.78
CA LYS A 105 -6.32 4.99 -11.77
C LYS A 105 -6.99 3.94 -10.87
N ARG A 106 -8.28 4.08 -10.58
CA ARG A 106 -9.03 3.14 -9.73
C ARG A 106 -9.22 1.80 -10.44
N GLY A 107 -9.55 1.82 -11.72
CA GLY A 107 -9.67 0.62 -12.56
C GLY A 107 -8.34 -0.10 -12.74
N LEU A 108 -7.26 0.66 -12.99
CA LEU A 108 -5.91 0.11 -13.04
C LEU A 108 -5.49 -0.52 -11.69
N SER A 109 -5.89 0.07 -10.56
CA SER A 109 -5.63 -0.52 -9.24
C SER A 109 -6.36 -1.85 -9.05
N ALA A 110 -7.63 -1.93 -9.46
CA ALA A 110 -8.42 -3.16 -9.42
C ALA A 110 -7.76 -4.30 -10.21
N LEU A 111 -7.49 -4.05 -11.51
CA LEU A 111 -6.86 -5.05 -12.37
C LEU A 111 -5.44 -5.39 -11.94
N SER A 112 -4.69 -4.42 -11.41
CA SER A 112 -3.37 -4.69 -10.85
C SER A 112 -3.44 -5.57 -9.59
N GLY A 113 -4.53 -5.50 -8.82
CA GLY A 113 -4.82 -6.41 -7.72
C GLY A 113 -5.13 -7.82 -8.21
N ALA A 114 -5.91 -7.96 -9.28
CA ALA A 114 -6.20 -9.25 -9.89
C ALA A 114 -4.92 -9.92 -10.43
N VAL A 115 -4.10 -9.15 -11.15
CA VAL A 115 -2.76 -9.57 -11.61
C VAL A 115 -1.86 -10.05 -10.45
N ALA A 116 -1.95 -9.41 -9.28
CA ALA A 116 -1.14 -9.81 -8.12
C ALA A 116 -1.53 -11.19 -7.57
N ARG A 117 -2.79 -11.61 -7.76
CA ARG A 117 -3.30 -12.91 -7.28
C ARG A 117 -3.27 -14.00 -8.35
N SER A 118 -3.24 -13.64 -9.63
CA SER A 118 -3.08 -14.62 -10.71
C SER A 118 -1.67 -15.20 -10.73
N SER A 119 -1.56 -16.50 -10.98
CA SER A 119 -0.26 -17.16 -11.10
C SER A 119 0.52 -16.66 -12.33
N PRO A 120 1.86 -16.69 -12.30
CA PRO A 120 2.68 -16.33 -13.46
C PRO A 120 2.31 -17.10 -14.74
N ASP A 121 1.98 -18.38 -14.62
CA ASP A 121 1.60 -19.24 -15.77
C ASP A 121 0.31 -18.76 -16.43
N ARG A 122 -0.67 -18.29 -15.64
CA ARG A 122 -1.92 -17.74 -16.17
C ARG A 122 -1.70 -16.41 -16.89
N LEU A 123 -0.78 -15.58 -16.40
CA LEU A 123 -0.51 -14.24 -16.92
C LEU A 123 0.46 -14.20 -18.10
N LYS A 124 1.40 -15.15 -18.18
CA LYS A 124 2.49 -15.17 -19.17
C LYS A 124 2.06 -14.92 -20.62
N PRO A 125 0.93 -15.48 -21.14
CA PRO A 125 0.48 -15.22 -22.51
C PRO A 125 0.13 -13.74 -22.79
N PHE A 126 -0.20 -12.97 -21.76
CA PHE A 126 -0.72 -11.60 -21.88
C PHE A 126 0.34 -10.55 -21.57
N VAL A 127 1.21 -10.78 -20.58
CA VAL A 127 2.17 -9.76 -20.11
C VAL A 127 3.06 -9.26 -21.23
N ALA A 128 3.60 -10.14 -22.09
CA ALA A 128 4.41 -9.71 -23.23
C ALA A 128 3.61 -8.80 -24.18
N ARG A 129 2.38 -9.18 -24.52
CA ARG A 129 1.48 -8.39 -25.39
C ARG A 129 1.11 -7.05 -24.77
N TRP A 130 0.83 -7.02 -23.47
CA TRP A 130 0.52 -5.80 -22.73
C TRP A 130 1.68 -4.82 -22.72
N LEU A 131 2.91 -5.29 -22.51
CA LEU A 131 4.10 -4.44 -22.53
C LEU A 131 4.35 -3.80 -23.91
N ASP A 132 3.93 -4.45 -24.99
CA ASP A 132 4.03 -3.97 -26.38
C ASP A 132 2.75 -3.24 -26.87
N SER A 133 1.74 -3.10 -26.02
CA SER A 133 0.44 -2.54 -26.40
C SER A 133 0.51 -1.04 -26.71
N PRO A 134 -0.25 -0.55 -27.71
CA PRO A 134 -0.42 0.89 -27.91
C PRO A 134 -1.16 1.56 -26.74
N VAL A 135 -1.94 0.80 -25.95
CA VAL A 135 -2.74 1.29 -24.83
C VAL A 135 -1.87 1.41 -23.57
N ALA A 136 -1.78 2.63 -23.01
CA ALA A 136 -0.94 2.90 -21.85
C ALA A 136 -1.33 2.10 -20.60
N MET A 137 -2.64 1.91 -20.37
CA MET A 137 -3.14 1.14 -19.22
C MET A 137 -2.71 -0.33 -19.29
N GLU A 138 -2.71 -0.94 -20.47
CA GLU A 138 -2.21 -2.30 -20.67
C GLU A 138 -0.70 -2.37 -20.38
N ARG A 139 0.10 -1.44 -20.93
CA ARG A 139 1.54 -1.37 -20.59
C ARG A 139 1.75 -1.22 -19.09
N ALA A 140 0.98 -0.37 -18.42
CA ALA A 140 1.03 -0.18 -16.97
C ALA A 140 0.67 -1.47 -16.20
N LEU A 141 -0.30 -2.25 -16.66
CA LEU A 141 -0.61 -3.57 -16.12
C LEU A 141 0.53 -4.57 -16.35
N GLY A 142 1.12 -4.58 -17.54
CA GLY A 142 2.30 -5.40 -17.84
C GLY A 142 3.46 -5.13 -16.88
N VAL A 143 3.79 -3.86 -16.64
CA VAL A 143 4.82 -3.48 -15.65
C VAL A 143 4.38 -3.85 -14.22
N GLY A 144 3.09 -3.71 -13.90
CA GLY A 144 2.51 -4.17 -12.64
C GLY A 144 2.69 -5.67 -12.41
N ALA A 145 2.48 -6.48 -13.43
CA ALA A 145 2.70 -7.93 -13.38
C ALA A 145 4.17 -8.26 -13.10
N LEU A 146 5.09 -7.59 -13.78
CA LEU A 146 6.52 -7.75 -13.53
C LEU A 146 6.88 -7.40 -12.07
N HIS A 147 6.29 -6.34 -11.51
CA HIS A 147 6.54 -5.93 -10.13
C HIS A 147 5.98 -6.92 -9.11
N HIS A 148 4.70 -7.31 -9.23
CA HIS A 148 4.07 -8.24 -8.28
C HIS A 148 4.77 -9.60 -8.26
N HIS A 149 5.25 -10.06 -9.40
CA HIS A 149 5.94 -11.34 -9.55
C HIS A 149 7.46 -11.24 -9.50
N SER A 150 8.01 -10.06 -9.16
CA SER A 150 9.46 -9.80 -9.05
C SER A 150 10.28 -10.24 -10.28
N VAL A 151 9.70 -10.10 -11.48
CA VAL A 151 10.34 -10.49 -12.74
C VAL A 151 11.20 -9.34 -13.26
N ASN A 152 12.46 -9.64 -13.55
CA ASN A 152 13.39 -8.67 -14.14
C ASN A 152 13.20 -8.60 -15.67
N PRO A 153 12.77 -7.46 -16.24
CA PRO A 153 12.61 -7.30 -17.70
C PRO A 153 13.92 -7.01 -18.44
N GLY A 154 15.08 -7.07 -17.76
CA GLY A 154 16.39 -6.84 -18.36
C GLY A 154 16.52 -5.43 -18.95
N PRO A 155 17.08 -5.29 -20.17
CA PRO A 155 17.26 -4.00 -20.84
C PRO A 155 15.97 -3.24 -21.14
N ARG A 156 14.83 -3.94 -21.23
CA ARG A 156 13.52 -3.33 -21.51
C ARG A 156 13.10 -2.33 -20.42
N LEU A 157 13.67 -2.42 -19.21
CA LEU A 157 13.37 -1.49 -18.13
C LEU A 157 13.66 -0.03 -18.51
N ALA A 158 14.77 0.25 -19.20
CA ALA A 158 15.12 1.60 -19.63
C ALA A 158 14.04 2.20 -20.55
N GLN A 159 13.53 1.41 -21.50
CA GLN A 159 12.45 1.83 -22.40
C GLN A 159 11.17 2.17 -21.64
N LEU A 160 10.82 1.37 -20.62
CA LEU A 160 9.65 1.58 -19.77
C LEU A 160 9.77 2.84 -18.90
N LEU A 161 10.99 3.18 -18.46
CA LEU A 161 11.28 4.42 -17.73
C LEU A 161 11.20 5.66 -18.63
N THR A 162 11.33 5.50 -19.95
CA THR A 162 11.16 6.57 -20.94
C THR A 162 9.82 6.52 -21.68
N ASP A 163 8.86 5.71 -21.20
CA ASP A 163 7.54 5.60 -21.86
C ASP A 163 6.86 6.97 -21.97
N ARG A 164 6.07 7.20 -23.02
CA ARG A 164 5.29 8.44 -23.19
C ARG A 164 4.29 8.67 -22.05
N ASP A 165 3.78 7.61 -21.44
CA ASP A 165 2.77 7.67 -20.40
C ASP A 165 3.38 7.69 -18.98
N ALA A 166 2.93 8.62 -18.15
CA ALA A 166 3.46 8.83 -16.80
C ALA A 166 3.13 7.70 -15.82
N GLU A 167 1.99 7.02 -15.99
CA GLU A 167 1.59 5.90 -15.14
C GLU A 167 2.49 4.68 -15.40
N VAL A 168 2.85 4.44 -16.67
CA VAL A 168 3.83 3.41 -17.06
C VAL A 168 5.19 3.70 -16.46
N ARG A 169 5.74 4.92 -16.66
CA ARG A 169 7.03 5.33 -16.08
C ARG A 169 7.05 5.16 -14.57
N ARG A 170 5.98 5.59 -13.89
CA ARG A 170 5.85 5.49 -12.44
C ARG A 170 5.85 4.04 -11.93
N ARG A 171 5.23 3.10 -12.64
CA ARG A 171 5.33 1.67 -12.29
C ARG A 171 6.71 1.10 -12.62
N ALA A 172 7.36 1.58 -13.67
CA ALA A 172 8.74 1.20 -14.00
C ALA A 172 9.74 1.70 -12.94
N LEU A 173 9.51 2.88 -12.35
CA LEU A 173 10.28 3.40 -11.21
C LEU A 173 10.14 2.49 -9.97
N LYS A 174 8.91 2.07 -9.64
CA LYS A 174 8.68 1.07 -8.57
C LYS A 174 9.44 -0.22 -8.80
N LEU A 175 9.38 -0.73 -10.03
CA LEU A 175 10.08 -1.96 -10.42
C LEU A 175 11.60 -1.80 -10.33
N ALA A 176 12.15 -0.69 -10.85
CA ALA A 176 13.57 -0.39 -10.83
C ALA A 176 14.12 -0.30 -9.39
N GLY A 177 13.41 0.42 -8.51
CA GLY A 177 13.75 0.53 -7.10
C GLY A 177 13.65 -0.81 -6.37
N ALA A 178 12.56 -1.56 -6.55
CA ALA A 178 12.37 -2.85 -5.88
C ALA A 178 13.42 -3.90 -6.28
N LEU A 179 13.79 -3.95 -7.57
CA LEU A 179 14.79 -4.88 -8.11
C LEU A 179 16.23 -4.37 -8.01
N ARG A 180 16.46 -3.19 -7.43
CA ARG A 180 17.80 -2.57 -7.29
C ARG A 180 18.56 -2.44 -8.61
N ARG A 181 17.86 -2.08 -9.70
CA ARG A 181 18.45 -1.95 -11.04
C ARG A 181 19.31 -0.69 -11.16
N ARG A 182 20.58 -0.79 -10.76
CA ARG A 182 21.53 0.34 -10.78
C ARG A 182 21.93 0.77 -12.20
N ASP A 183 21.78 -0.11 -13.17
CA ASP A 183 22.07 0.18 -14.57
C ASP A 183 21.13 1.20 -15.22
N VAL A 184 19.99 1.52 -14.56
CA VAL A 184 19.02 2.53 -15.03
C VAL A 184 18.96 3.79 -14.16
N VAL A 185 20.02 4.06 -13.38
CA VAL A 185 20.09 5.25 -12.51
C VAL A 185 19.93 6.56 -13.30
N GLY A 186 20.47 6.62 -14.51
CA GLY A 186 20.36 7.82 -15.37
C GLY A 186 18.91 8.13 -15.73
N GLU A 187 18.15 7.12 -16.13
CA GLU A 187 16.72 7.23 -16.46
C GLU A 187 15.88 7.58 -15.22
N VAL A 188 16.18 6.95 -14.07
CA VAL A 188 15.52 7.29 -12.79
C VAL A 188 15.78 8.74 -12.40
N ALA A 189 17.01 9.22 -12.54
CA ALA A 189 17.38 10.60 -12.22
C ALA A 189 16.66 11.61 -13.13
N ALA A 190 16.45 11.28 -14.41
CA ALA A 190 15.67 12.14 -15.32
C ALA A 190 14.21 12.29 -14.85
N CYS A 191 13.59 11.24 -14.31
CA CYS A 191 12.23 11.27 -13.77
C CYS A 191 12.08 12.14 -12.50
N LEU A 192 13.15 12.52 -11.81
CA LEU A 192 13.09 13.49 -10.69
C LEU A 192 12.60 14.87 -11.15
N GLN A 193 12.74 15.18 -12.44
CA GLN A 193 12.26 16.42 -13.07
C GLN A 193 10.91 16.25 -13.78
N ALA A 194 10.20 15.13 -13.55
CA ALA A 194 8.90 14.87 -14.16
C ALA A 194 7.87 15.96 -13.83
N ARG A 195 6.91 16.18 -14.73
CA ARG A 195 5.83 17.15 -14.52
C ARG A 195 4.88 16.73 -13.39
N GLY A 196 4.56 15.44 -13.30
CA GLY A 196 3.64 14.89 -12.30
C GLY A 196 4.30 14.67 -10.94
N ALA A 197 3.63 15.06 -9.87
CA ALA A 197 4.15 14.90 -8.51
C ALA A 197 4.25 13.43 -8.07
N ASP A 198 3.27 12.59 -8.44
CA ASP A 198 3.29 11.15 -8.18
C ASP A 198 4.52 10.48 -8.81
N GLU A 199 4.87 10.87 -10.04
CA GLU A 199 6.03 10.33 -10.74
C GLU A 199 7.34 10.78 -10.08
N ARG A 200 7.45 12.07 -9.71
CA ARG A 200 8.63 12.59 -8.98
C ARG A 200 8.85 11.90 -7.64
N LEU A 201 7.78 11.64 -6.88
CA LEU A 201 7.88 10.93 -5.61
C LEU A 201 8.44 9.52 -5.82
N GLU A 202 7.91 8.79 -6.79
CA GLU A 202 8.32 7.42 -7.07
C GLU A 202 9.74 7.39 -7.66
N ALA A 203 10.15 8.42 -8.40
CA ALA A 203 11.53 8.60 -8.84
C ALA A 203 12.47 8.85 -7.67
N ALA A 204 12.05 9.66 -6.69
CA ALA A 204 12.80 9.89 -5.46
C ALA A 204 12.94 8.60 -4.64
N VAL A 205 11.86 7.81 -4.49
CA VAL A 205 11.92 6.50 -3.82
C VAL A 205 12.87 5.55 -4.53
N ALA A 206 12.75 5.44 -5.86
CA ALA A 206 13.62 4.59 -6.67
C ALA A 206 15.09 5.04 -6.57
N ALA A 207 15.39 6.33 -6.70
CA ALA A 207 16.73 6.88 -6.56
C ALA A 207 17.32 6.55 -5.18
N CYS A 208 16.55 6.75 -4.10
CA CYS A 208 16.95 6.35 -2.74
C CYS A 208 17.30 4.86 -2.65
N LEU A 209 16.44 3.97 -3.17
CA LEU A 209 16.71 2.54 -3.21
C LEU A 209 17.92 2.21 -4.08
N LEU A 210 18.25 2.98 -5.11
CA LEU A 210 19.45 2.76 -5.95
C LEU A 210 20.75 3.33 -5.34
N GLY A 211 20.68 3.94 -4.15
CA GLY A 211 21.82 4.53 -3.46
C GLY A 211 22.02 6.02 -3.74
N GLU A 212 21.12 6.65 -4.48
CA GLU A 212 21.21 8.03 -4.95
C GLU A 212 20.36 9.00 -4.12
N ALA A 213 20.30 8.80 -2.81
CA ALA A 213 19.47 9.60 -1.90
C ALA A 213 19.76 11.11 -2.00
N ARG A 214 21.02 11.50 -2.26
CA ARG A 214 21.39 12.92 -2.42
C ARG A 214 20.69 13.60 -3.59
N LEU A 215 20.40 12.87 -4.67
CA LEU A 215 19.64 13.39 -5.81
C LEU A 215 18.15 13.58 -5.47
N ALA A 216 17.61 12.69 -4.63
CA ALA A 216 16.20 12.69 -4.24
C ALA A 216 15.85 13.73 -3.17
N GLN A 217 16.76 14.01 -2.22
CA GLN A 217 16.49 14.87 -1.05
C GLN A 217 15.92 16.26 -1.39
N PRO A 218 16.49 17.03 -2.35
CA PRO A 218 15.93 18.35 -2.69
C PRO A 218 14.50 18.27 -3.27
N VAL A 219 14.19 17.20 -4.00
CA VAL A 219 12.85 16.97 -4.57
C VAL A 219 11.87 16.66 -3.44
N LEU A 220 12.25 15.78 -2.51
CA LEU A 220 11.44 15.43 -1.34
C LEU A 220 11.16 16.67 -0.47
N ASP A 221 12.19 17.46 -0.15
CA ASP A 221 12.07 18.66 0.67
C ASP A 221 11.12 19.69 0.02
N LYS A 222 11.20 19.89 -1.30
CA LYS A 222 10.27 20.75 -2.04
C LYS A 222 8.84 20.21 -2.02
N MET A 223 8.67 18.89 -2.11
CA MET A 223 7.35 18.25 -2.12
C MET A 223 6.58 18.42 -0.81
N LEU A 224 7.28 18.47 0.35
CA LEU A 224 6.65 18.66 1.66
C LEU A 224 5.80 19.94 1.73
N VAL A 225 6.27 21.01 1.09
CA VAL A 225 5.59 22.31 1.10
C VAL A 225 4.61 22.44 -0.05
N SER A 226 4.97 21.93 -1.23
CA SER A 226 4.20 22.17 -2.47
C SER A 226 3.10 21.14 -2.74
N HIS A 227 3.12 19.97 -2.10
CA HIS A 227 2.18 18.87 -2.37
C HIS A 227 1.68 18.20 -1.07
N PRO A 228 0.74 18.82 -0.34
CA PRO A 228 0.28 18.33 0.97
C PRO A 228 -0.16 16.85 0.98
N LYS A 229 -0.83 16.39 -0.09
CA LYS A 229 -1.28 14.99 -0.24
C LYS A 229 -0.14 13.97 -0.30
N LEU A 230 1.06 14.39 -0.71
CA LEU A 230 2.25 13.53 -0.85
C LEU A 230 3.28 13.79 0.25
N ALA A 231 3.06 14.77 1.12
CA ALA A 231 4.02 15.18 2.12
C ALA A 231 4.38 14.04 3.09
N GLY A 232 3.40 13.20 3.48
CA GLY A 232 3.64 12.05 4.36
C GLY A 232 4.63 11.04 3.78
N ALA A 233 4.39 10.62 2.53
CA ALA A 233 5.28 9.70 1.83
C ALA A 233 6.66 10.32 1.57
N ALA A 234 6.71 11.61 1.22
CA ALA A 234 7.97 12.31 1.01
C ALA A 234 8.79 12.41 2.30
N MET A 235 8.16 12.74 3.43
CA MET A 235 8.80 12.83 4.74
C MET A 235 9.29 11.46 5.22
N GLU A 236 8.47 10.41 5.05
CA GLU A 236 8.84 9.02 5.37
C GLU A 236 10.14 8.61 4.67
N ILE A 237 10.22 8.74 3.34
CA ILE A 237 11.43 8.38 2.59
C ILE A 237 12.61 9.27 2.94
N ARG A 238 12.37 10.56 3.16
CA ARG A 238 13.42 11.50 3.55
C ARG A 238 14.02 11.16 4.91
N LEU A 239 13.21 10.78 5.89
CA LEU A 239 13.68 10.31 7.20
C LEU A 239 14.46 8.99 7.06
N LEU A 240 13.95 8.02 6.30
CA LEU A 240 14.59 6.71 6.14
C LEU A 240 15.95 6.78 5.43
N THR A 241 16.20 7.84 4.65
CA THR A 241 17.46 8.05 3.93
C THR A 241 18.40 9.07 4.57
N THR A 242 18.12 9.48 5.81
CA THR A 242 18.93 10.47 6.54
C THR A 242 19.49 9.85 7.83
N PRO A 243 20.79 9.99 8.12
CA PRO A 243 21.36 9.55 9.39
C PRO A 243 20.66 10.19 10.60
N SER A 244 20.46 9.42 11.68
CA SER A 244 19.57 9.77 12.79
C SER A 244 19.78 11.17 13.39
N ILE A 245 21.04 11.59 13.59
CA ILE A 245 21.36 12.92 14.15
C ILE A 245 20.85 14.04 13.22
N ALA A 246 21.14 13.93 11.92
CA ALA A 246 20.70 14.92 10.93
C ALA A 246 19.19 14.86 10.69
N ALA A 247 18.58 13.67 10.80
CA ALA A 247 17.15 13.47 10.63
C ALA A 247 16.35 14.23 11.70
N GLN A 248 16.78 14.20 12.97
CA GLN A 248 16.14 14.94 14.07
C GLN A 248 16.12 16.45 13.79
N SER A 249 17.28 17.05 13.50
CA SER A 249 17.41 18.50 13.25
C SER A 249 16.66 18.95 11.99
N TRP A 250 16.63 18.11 10.96
CA TRP A 250 15.84 18.38 9.75
C TRP A 250 14.34 18.30 10.04
N TRP A 251 13.88 17.26 10.73
CA TRP A 251 12.47 17.06 11.10
C TRP A 251 11.92 18.20 11.95
N GLN A 252 12.70 18.71 12.91
CA GLN A 252 12.30 19.80 13.81
C GLN A 252 11.86 21.05 13.03
N GLN A 253 12.49 21.35 11.89
CA GLN A 253 12.14 22.52 11.05
C GLN A 253 10.70 22.43 10.54
N PHE A 254 10.23 21.21 10.22
CA PHE A 254 8.88 20.96 9.72
C PHE A 254 7.85 20.80 10.84
N ALA A 255 8.26 20.31 12.01
CA ALA A 255 7.39 20.26 13.19
C ALA A 255 6.99 21.65 13.69
N SER A 256 7.87 22.64 13.55
CA SER A 256 7.58 24.03 13.94
C SER A 256 6.65 24.76 12.97
N SER A 257 6.62 24.37 11.69
CA SER A 257 5.80 25.02 10.66
C SER A 257 4.35 24.49 10.68
N PRO A 258 3.31 25.36 10.80
CA PRO A 258 1.91 24.93 10.79
C PRO A 258 1.53 24.09 9.58
N ALA A 259 2.03 24.45 8.39
CA ALA A 259 1.68 23.76 7.14
C ALA A 259 2.17 22.30 7.07
N THR A 260 3.21 21.95 7.84
CA THR A 260 3.84 20.62 7.83
C THR A 260 3.79 19.94 9.19
N ARG A 261 3.18 20.57 10.20
CA ARG A 261 3.17 20.07 11.58
C ARG A 261 2.50 18.71 11.69
N GLN A 262 1.32 18.54 11.09
CA GLN A 262 0.59 17.27 11.16
C GLN A 262 1.42 16.10 10.60
N VAL A 263 2.03 16.28 9.44
CA VAL A 263 2.86 15.25 8.82
C VAL A 263 4.16 14.99 9.60
N ALA A 264 4.77 16.03 10.17
CA ALA A 264 5.92 15.89 11.05
C ALA A 264 5.56 15.09 12.30
N VAL A 265 4.45 15.40 12.97
CA VAL A 265 3.96 14.62 14.11
C VAL A 265 3.74 13.16 13.69
N ALA A 266 3.02 12.90 12.59
CA ALA A 266 2.68 11.56 12.12
C ALA A 266 3.90 10.67 11.83
N THR A 267 5.00 11.26 11.39
CA THR A 267 6.23 10.52 11.03
C THR A 267 7.28 10.50 12.14
N SER A 268 7.05 11.17 13.28
CA SER A 268 8.01 11.25 14.38
C SER A 268 8.35 9.89 14.99
N GLY A 269 7.45 8.91 14.93
CA GLY A 269 7.72 7.53 15.35
C GLY A 269 8.84 6.85 14.56
N LEU A 270 9.12 7.31 13.33
CA LEU A 270 10.21 6.79 12.50
C LEU A 270 11.60 7.19 13.01
N LEU A 271 11.69 8.21 13.88
CA LEU A 271 12.93 8.61 14.55
C LEU A 271 13.40 7.56 15.56
N GLY A 272 12.49 6.71 16.06
CA GLY A 272 12.79 5.60 16.97
C GLY A 272 13.10 6.01 18.41
N ASP A 273 12.97 7.29 18.74
CA ASP A 273 13.22 7.81 20.09
C ASP A 273 11.98 7.69 20.97
N LYS A 274 11.98 6.70 21.89
CA LYS A 274 10.86 6.47 22.81
C LYS A 274 10.68 7.57 23.86
N THR A 275 11.64 8.49 24.01
CA THR A 275 11.51 9.61 24.96
C THR A 275 10.47 10.64 24.50
N ILE A 276 10.04 10.61 23.24
CA ILE A 276 9.01 11.51 22.71
C ILE A 276 7.58 11.11 23.09
N VAL A 277 7.35 9.95 23.72
CA VAL A 277 6.00 9.45 24.03
C VAL A 277 5.18 10.44 24.89
N PRO A 278 5.70 11.04 25.97
CA PRO A 278 4.96 12.07 26.72
C PRO A 278 4.54 13.27 25.85
N TRP A 279 5.41 13.69 24.92
CA TRP A 279 5.08 14.74 23.96
C TRP A 279 4.00 14.30 22.96
N LEU A 280 4.02 13.04 22.50
CA LEU A 280 2.95 12.49 21.67
C LEU A 280 1.61 12.48 22.40
N ILE A 281 1.60 12.07 23.68
CA ILE A 281 0.41 12.08 24.53
C ILE A 281 -0.16 13.49 24.69
N GLU A 282 0.70 14.49 24.88
CA GLU A 282 0.28 15.90 24.86
C GLU A 282 -0.39 16.26 23.52
N LYS A 283 0.16 15.82 22.37
CA LYS A 283 -0.44 16.09 21.05
C LYS A 283 -1.76 15.36 20.80
N MET A 284 -2.02 14.25 21.49
CA MET A 284 -3.31 13.54 21.42
C MET A 284 -4.48 14.38 21.97
N GLN A 285 -4.19 15.38 22.80
CA GLN A 285 -5.22 16.31 23.33
C GLN A 285 -5.69 17.33 22.29
N SER A 286 -4.96 17.49 21.18
CA SER A 286 -5.32 18.43 20.12
C SER A 286 -6.05 17.70 18.99
N PRO A 287 -7.32 18.05 18.67
CA PRO A 287 -8.06 17.42 17.57
C PRO A 287 -7.32 17.42 16.23
N GLU A 288 -6.58 18.50 15.95
CA GLU A 288 -5.77 18.65 14.74
C GLU A 288 -4.62 17.64 14.66
N LEU A 289 -4.04 17.24 15.79
CA LEU A 289 -2.83 16.43 15.86
C LEU A 289 -3.07 15.01 16.38
N ALA A 290 -4.26 14.70 16.90
CA ALA A 290 -4.51 13.43 17.59
C ALA A 290 -4.30 12.21 16.69
N TYR A 291 -4.85 12.23 15.47
CA TYR A 291 -4.64 11.15 14.52
C TYR A 291 -3.15 10.98 14.18
N ALA A 292 -2.45 12.10 13.92
CA ALA A 292 -1.02 12.10 13.64
C ALA A 292 -0.20 11.54 14.81
N ALA A 293 -0.49 11.94 16.05
CA ALA A 293 0.17 11.43 17.25
C ALA A 293 -0.08 9.93 17.44
N GLY A 294 -1.29 9.46 17.10
CA GLY A 294 -1.64 8.04 17.11
C GLY A 294 -0.83 7.22 16.09
N LEU A 295 -0.66 7.72 14.87
CA LEU A 295 0.19 7.09 13.86
C LEU A 295 1.64 6.97 14.35
N ALA A 296 2.18 8.05 14.93
CA ALA A 296 3.54 8.06 15.46
C ALA A 296 3.72 7.08 16.62
N LEU A 297 2.75 6.99 17.54
CA LEU A 297 2.78 6.03 18.63
C LEU A 297 2.80 4.58 18.10
N ARG A 298 1.96 4.26 17.11
CA ARG A 298 1.93 2.94 16.45
C ARG A 298 3.22 2.61 15.71
N ASP A 299 3.86 3.59 15.08
CA ASP A 299 5.16 3.39 14.43
C ASP A 299 6.29 3.19 15.45
N LEU A 300 6.18 3.76 16.65
CA LEU A 300 7.23 3.79 17.69
C LEU A 300 7.19 2.58 18.64
N ILE A 301 6.01 2.04 18.92
CA ILE A 301 5.80 0.98 19.91
C ILE A 301 5.31 -0.30 19.21
N GLU A 302 6.11 -1.37 19.30
CA GLU A 302 5.86 -2.67 18.66
C GLU A 302 4.90 -3.57 19.48
N ILE A 303 3.71 -3.07 19.77
CA ILE A 303 2.61 -3.83 20.38
C ILE A 303 1.33 -3.64 19.57
N ASP A 304 0.40 -4.60 19.68
CA ASP A 304 -0.91 -4.42 19.07
C ASP A 304 -1.79 -3.55 19.97
N PHE A 305 -1.93 -2.29 19.61
CA PHE A 305 -2.81 -1.37 20.33
C PHE A 305 -4.29 -1.71 20.18
N ASN A 306 -4.67 -2.62 19.28
CA ASN A 306 -6.05 -3.08 19.15
C ASN A 306 -6.47 -3.95 20.36
N ASP A 307 -5.52 -4.52 21.09
CA ASP A 307 -5.74 -5.23 22.37
C ASP A 307 -5.71 -4.29 23.59
N THR A 308 -5.82 -2.99 23.36
CA THR A 308 -5.75 -1.96 24.41
C THR A 308 -6.88 -0.94 24.27
N ASP A 309 -7.16 -0.22 25.36
CA ASP A 309 -8.13 0.90 25.36
C ASP A 309 -7.51 2.24 24.94
N VAL A 310 -6.25 2.24 24.45
CA VAL A 310 -5.55 3.47 24.04
C VAL A 310 -6.22 4.12 22.83
N PHE A 311 -6.83 3.33 21.96
CA PHE A 311 -7.46 3.81 20.73
C PHE A 311 -8.97 3.57 20.76
N VAL A 312 -9.73 4.57 20.29
CA VAL A 312 -11.19 4.51 20.16
C VAL A 312 -11.60 4.63 18.70
N THR A 313 -12.63 3.88 18.30
CA THR A 313 -13.25 3.97 16.97
C THR A 313 -14.30 5.06 16.90
N ASP A 314 -14.95 5.35 18.02
CA ASP A 314 -15.95 6.41 18.16
C ASP A 314 -15.29 7.67 18.70
N ALA A 315 -15.08 8.65 17.82
CA ALA A 315 -14.41 9.91 18.14
C ALA A 315 -15.17 10.75 19.19
N ALA A 316 -16.50 10.60 19.28
CA ALA A 316 -17.32 11.34 20.25
C ALA A 316 -16.93 11.02 21.70
N LYS A 317 -16.36 9.83 21.95
CA LYS A 317 -15.84 9.44 23.27
C LYS A 317 -14.68 10.29 23.76
N LEU A 318 -14.01 11.03 22.88
CA LEU A 318 -12.90 11.93 23.22
C LEU A 318 -13.36 13.36 23.53
N GLY A 319 -14.61 13.71 23.20
CA GLY A 319 -15.18 15.05 23.37
C GLY A 319 -15.76 15.62 22.07
N PRO A 320 -16.62 16.65 22.16
CA PRO A 320 -17.31 17.24 21.01
C PRO A 320 -16.35 17.82 19.95
N GLU A 321 -15.16 18.26 20.36
CA GLU A 321 -14.13 18.78 19.46
C GLU A 321 -13.50 17.71 18.55
N PHE A 322 -13.68 16.44 18.86
CA PHE A 322 -13.19 15.31 18.05
C PHE A 322 -14.26 14.71 17.13
N GLU A 323 -15.55 15.00 17.33
CA GLU A 323 -16.67 14.36 16.61
C GLU A 323 -16.60 14.50 15.09
N THR A 324 -15.97 15.57 14.60
CA THR A 324 -15.85 15.87 13.16
C THR A 324 -14.69 15.15 12.47
N ILE A 325 -13.86 14.42 13.23
CA ILE A 325 -12.70 13.72 12.69
C ILE A 325 -13.12 12.37 12.12
N GLU A 326 -13.06 12.23 10.79
CA GLU A 326 -13.38 10.99 10.09
C GLU A 326 -12.29 9.90 10.25
N ALA A 327 -11.04 10.32 10.47
CA ALA A 327 -9.90 9.41 10.52
C ALA A 327 -9.85 8.65 11.86
N THR A 328 -10.16 7.35 11.81
CA THR A 328 -10.21 6.46 12.98
C THR A 328 -9.35 5.21 12.79
N PRO A 329 -8.94 4.54 13.87
CA PRO A 329 -9.20 4.88 15.28
C PRO A 329 -8.32 6.05 15.78
N LEU A 330 -8.82 6.79 16.79
CA LEU A 330 -8.13 7.92 17.41
C LEU A 330 -7.56 7.53 18.78
N PRO A 331 -6.36 8.03 19.15
CA PRO A 331 -5.81 7.79 20.47
C PRO A 331 -6.50 8.65 21.55
N SER A 332 -6.80 8.06 22.70
CA SER A 332 -7.19 8.78 23.91
C SER A 332 -5.95 9.17 24.71
N ALA A 333 -5.75 10.48 24.95
CA ALA A 333 -4.59 10.97 25.69
C ALA A 333 -4.53 10.41 27.12
N SER A 334 -5.67 10.32 27.82
CA SER A 334 -5.73 9.80 29.19
C SER A 334 -5.44 8.30 29.25
N GLN A 335 -5.97 7.52 28.31
CA GLN A 335 -5.70 6.08 28.24
C GLN A 335 -4.26 5.81 27.80
N ALA A 336 -3.73 6.60 26.86
CA ALA A 336 -2.32 6.52 26.48
C ALA A 336 -1.38 6.85 27.64
N GLN A 337 -1.70 7.86 28.46
CA GLN A 337 -0.96 8.22 29.67
C GLN A 337 -1.01 7.09 30.71
N ALA A 338 -2.20 6.59 31.03
CA ALA A 338 -2.37 5.49 31.97
C ALA A 338 -1.63 4.22 31.48
N TRP A 339 -1.71 3.92 30.18
CA TRP A 339 -0.97 2.82 29.56
C TRP A 339 0.55 3.02 29.68
N TRP A 340 1.04 4.24 29.44
CA TRP A 340 2.46 4.58 29.52
C TRP A 340 3.03 4.49 30.95
N ASP A 341 2.25 4.88 31.95
CA ASP A 341 2.64 4.86 33.36
C ASP A 341 2.63 3.44 33.96
N ASN A 342 1.73 2.56 33.49
CA ASN A 342 1.49 1.21 34.05
C ASN A 342 2.44 0.09 33.56
N GLY A 343 3.57 0.43 32.92
CA GLY A 343 4.60 -0.54 32.54
C GLY A 343 4.68 -0.77 31.02
N ARG A 344 5.79 -0.29 30.46
CA ARG A 344 6.07 -0.05 29.03
C ARG A 344 6.30 -1.35 28.24
N GLY A 345 5.63 -1.51 27.10
CA GLY A 345 6.12 -2.28 25.95
C GLY A 345 6.06 -3.82 26.02
N PRO A 346 6.71 -4.53 25.07
CA PRO A 346 6.50 -5.96 24.78
C PRO A 346 6.93 -6.95 25.89
N ALA A 347 7.39 -6.48 27.05
CA ALA A 347 7.58 -7.35 28.21
C ALA A 347 6.23 -7.82 28.80
N ARG A 348 5.14 -7.08 28.53
CA ARG A 348 3.77 -7.39 28.96
C ARG A 348 2.85 -7.81 27.81
N PHE A 349 3.22 -7.47 26.57
CA PHE A 349 2.42 -7.70 25.36
C PHE A 349 3.25 -8.47 24.35
N GLU A 350 2.62 -9.28 23.51
CA GLU A 350 3.34 -9.91 22.41
C GLU A 350 3.90 -8.84 21.45
N LYS A 351 5.05 -9.15 20.85
CA LYS A 351 5.66 -8.26 19.86
C LYS A 351 4.76 -8.22 18.63
N PHE A 352 4.34 -7.02 18.24
CA PHE A 352 3.51 -6.81 17.06
C PHE A 352 4.17 -5.80 16.12
N GLN A 353 4.02 -6.04 14.82
CA GLN A 353 4.41 -5.11 13.77
C GLN A 353 3.26 -4.98 12.79
N SER A 354 2.76 -3.75 12.63
CA SER A 354 1.77 -3.44 11.60
C SER A 354 2.35 -3.61 10.20
N MET A 355 1.49 -3.75 9.20
CA MET A 355 1.90 -3.81 7.79
C MET A 355 2.69 -2.57 7.36
N ARG A 356 2.30 -1.39 7.85
CA ARG A 356 3.07 -0.15 7.70
C ARG A 356 4.48 -0.29 8.26
N ARG A 357 4.63 -0.87 9.46
CA ARG A 357 5.95 -1.06 10.07
C ARG A 357 6.79 -2.05 9.28
N LEU A 358 6.20 -3.16 8.83
CA LEU A 358 6.87 -4.14 7.97
C LEU A 358 7.36 -3.52 6.64
N LYS A 359 6.56 -2.64 6.02
CA LYS A 359 6.98 -1.86 4.85
C LYS A 359 8.19 -1.00 5.14
N VAL A 360 8.12 -0.21 6.22
CA VAL A 360 9.21 0.71 6.63
C VAL A 360 10.49 -0.06 6.91
N ASP A 361 10.40 -1.18 7.62
CA ASP A 361 11.55 -2.01 7.96
C ASP A 361 12.13 -2.72 6.72
N ALA A 362 11.29 -3.14 5.76
CA ALA A 362 11.76 -3.65 4.47
C ALA A 362 12.53 -2.59 3.67
N ILE A 363 12.03 -1.35 3.64
CA ILE A 363 12.73 -0.22 2.99
C ILE A 363 14.04 0.06 3.73
N ARG A 364 14.05 0.13 5.07
CA ARG A 364 15.27 0.36 5.86
C ARG A 364 16.31 -0.74 5.60
N GLY A 365 15.89 -2.00 5.54
CA GLY A 365 16.77 -3.12 5.21
C GLY A 365 17.39 -2.99 3.81
N ALA A 366 16.58 -2.62 2.81
CA ALA A 366 17.08 -2.36 1.46
C ALA A 366 18.04 -1.15 1.40
N LEU A 367 17.76 -0.08 2.14
CA LEU A 367 18.64 1.10 2.20
C LEU A 367 19.97 0.80 2.90
N ALA A 368 19.96 -0.10 3.89
CA ALA A 368 21.17 -0.50 4.61
C ALA A 368 22.10 -1.42 3.78
N ASN A 369 21.56 -2.17 2.82
CA ASN A 369 22.34 -3.03 1.93
C ASN A 369 21.92 -2.88 0.47
N ALA A 370 22.81 -2.31 -0.34
CA ALA A 370 22.58 -2.03 -1.75
C ALA A 370 22.36 -3.26 -2.64
N GLU A 371 22.80 -4.44 -2.19
CA GLU A 371 22.77 -5.69 -2.96
C GLU A 371 21.48 -6.49 -2.73
N ILE A 372 20.71 -6.16 -1.69
CA ILE A 372 19.49 -6.90 -1.33
C ILE A 372 18.28 -6.28 -2.03
N ALA A 373 17.53 -7.09 -2.79
CA ALA A 373 16.25 -6.67 -3.35
C ALA A 373 15.25 -6.27 -2.26
N LEU A 374 14.34 -5.35 -2.57
CA LEU A 374 13.34 -4.92 -1.61
C LEU A 374 12.45 -6.11 -1.21
N THR A 375 12.50 -6.50 0.06
CA THR A 375 11.66 -7.58 0.60
C THR A 375 10.19 -7.29 0.33
N ASN A 376 9.45 -8.26 -0.21
CA ASN A 376 8.02 -8.11 -0.42
C ASN A 376 7.25 -8.31 0.91
N TRP A 377 7.05 -7.21 1.65
CA TRP A 377 6.26 -7.22 2.89
C TRP A 377 4.77 -7.53 2.66
N ARG A 378 4.26 -7.40 1.42
CA ARG A 378 2.84 -7.63 1.09
C ARG A 378 2.49 -9.10 0.87
N ARG A 379 3.49 -9.99 0.90
CA ARG A 379 3.28 -11.43 0.79
C ARG A 379 2.74 -11.95 2.11
N SER A 380 1.52 -12.48 2.09
CA SER A 380 0.93 -13.15 3.24
C SER A 380 1.63 -14.46 3.54
N GLN A 381 1.69 -14.81 4.82
CA GLN A 381 2.11 -16.11 5.28
C GLN A 381 0.89 -17.05 5.29
N PRO A 382 1.02 -18.32 4.88
CA PRO A 382 -0.05 -19.29 5.03
C PRO A 382 -0.43 -19.43 6.51
N ILE A 383 -1.72 -19.34 6.81
CA ILE A 383 -2.21 -19.61 8.17
C ILE A 383 -2.65 -21.08 8.23
N PRO A 384 -2.02 -21.91 9.09
CA PRO A 384 -2.48 -23.26 9.35
C PRO A 384 -3.99 -23.27 9.66
N ALA A 385 -4.76 -24.15 9.02
CA ALA A 385 -6.20 -24.28 9.26
C ALA A 385 -6.54 -24.75 10.69
N TRP A 386 -5.54 -25.14 11.47
CA TRP A 386 -5.66 -25.70 12.82
C TRP A 386 -4.58 -25.08 13.73
N MET A 387 -4.77 -23.81 14.12
CA MET A 387 -4.18 -23.18 15.30
C MET A 387 -5.33 -22.63 16.13
#